data_AF-A0A257N421-F1
#
_entry.id   AF-A0A257N421-F1
#
_cell.length_a   1.000
_cell.length_b   1.000
_cell.length_c   1.000
_cell.angle_alpha   90.00
_cell.angle_beta   90.00
_cell.angle_gamma   90.00
#
_symmetry.space_group_name_H-M   'P 1'
#
loop_
_entity.id
_entity.type
_entity.pdbx_description
1 polymer ?
#
loop_
_entity_poly.entity_id
_entity_poly.type
_entity_poly.pdbx_seq_one_letter_code
_entity_poly.pdbx_strand_id
1 'polypeptide(L)'
;MLSLLSMRNISLALSLLLLAGCAEFTTGWNGYSDRYNAPYAQSDFDELLTFGANMANIPPSSRAKVCRTLLKSQKDSHGTGVQLHLMVGRLFSDTCGDIPRILDGVDSIPPGSLSDERMRKLVAIHTEALKRLYNVPRKSGSLERKQKTVQSVPESKDSTGSKENETRLLREKLEAIRSMEKHLDESSDAK
;
A
#
# COMPACT_ATOMS: atom_id res chain seq x y z
N MET A 1 -46.59 65.57 5.84
CA MET A 1 -45.11 65.66 5.73
C MET A 1 -44.34 64.77 6.72
N LEU A 2 -44.89 64.38 7.88
CA LEU A 2 -44.20 63.48 8.83
C LEU A 2 -43.90 62.05 8.28
N SER A 3 -44.69 61.55 7.31
CA SER A 3 -44.53 60.17 6.81
C SER A 3 -43.31 59.95 5.90
N LEU A 4 -42.81 61.00 5.25
CA LEU A 4 -41.64 60.91 4.33
C LEU A 4 -40.31 60.87 5.10
N LEU A 5 -40.24 61.54 6.25
CA LEU A 5 -39.07 61.50 7.14
C LEU A 5 -38.92 60.12 7.81
N SER A 6 -40.04 59.48 8.15
CA SER A 6 -40.05 58.15 8.77
C SER A 6 -39.52 57.07 7.82
N MET A 7 -39.98 57.05 6.56
CA MET A 7 -39.51 56.08 5.55
C MET A 7 -38.02 56.24 5.22
N ARG A 8 -37.52 57.49 5.19
CA ARG A 8 -36.10 57.79 4.93
C ARG A 8 -35.19 57.26 6.05
N ASN A 9 -35.63 57.37 7.31
CA ASN A 9 -34.85 56.90 8.46
C ASN A 9 -34.86 55.36 8.55
N ILE A 10 -35.96 54.70 8.21
CA ILE A 10 -36.05 53.23 8.18
C ILE A 10 -35.16 52.66 7.06
N SER A 11 -35.15 53.29 5.88
CA SER A 11 -34.27 52.88 4.78
C SER A 11 -32.79 52.98 5.14
N LEU A 12 -32.38 54.05 5.82
CA LEU A 12 -31.00 54.23 6.28
C LEU A 12 -30.60 53.19 7.34
N ALA A 13 -31.50 52.87 8.27
CA ALA A 13 -31.27 51.84 9.28
C ALA A 13 -31.13 50.43 8.65
N LEU A 14 -31.95 50.11 7.64
CA LEU A 14 -31.84 48.82 6.92
C LEU A 14 -30.54 48.72 6.12
N SER A 15 -30.10 49.80 5.47
CA SER A 15 -28.83 49.83 4.74
C SER A 15 -27.61 49.64 5.66
N LEU A 16 -27.66 50.18 6.89
CA LEU A 16 -26.61 49.99 7.89
C LEU A 16 -26.55 48.54 8.42
N LEU A 17 -27.70 47.87 8.57
CA LEU A 17 -27.77 46.46 8.98
C LEU A 17 -27.24 45.50 7.91
N LEU A 18 -27.41 45.82 6.63
CA LEU A 18 -26.88 45.03 5.51
C LEU A 18 -25.35 45.14 5.35
N LEU A 19 -24.72 46.17 5.93
CA LEU A 19 -23.26 46.35 5.94
C LEU A 19 -22.54 45.59 7.07
N ALA A 20 -23.28 44.98 8.01
CA ALA A 20 -22.70 44.20 9.11
C ALA A 20 -22.48 42.71 8.77
N GLY A 21 -22.69 42.29 7.52
CA GLY A 21 -22.41 40.93 7.04
C GLY A 21 -21.01 40.81 6.43
N CYS A 22 -20.26 39.80 6.89
CA CYS A 22 -18.92 39.38 6.44
C CYS A 22 -17.71 40.01 7.16
N ALA A 23 -17.71 40.02 8.49
CA ALA A 23 -16.44 39.86 9.22
C ALA A 23 -16.25 38.37 9.48
N GLU A 24 -15.67 37.66 8.51
CA GLU A 24 -15.11 36.34 8.73
C GLU A 24 -14.02 36.49 9.81
N PHE A 25 -14.33 36.07 11.04
CA PHE A 25 -13.41 36.07 12.17
C PHE A 25 -12.33 35.02 11.90
N THR A 26 -11.37 35.38 11.05
CA THR A 26 -10.11 34.67 10.97
C THR A 26 -9.32 35.07 12.20
N THR A 27 -9.42 34.28 13.27
CA THR A 27 -8.32 34.23 14.24
C THR A 27 -7.12 33.69 13.50
N GLY A 28 -6.40 34.60 12.83
CA GLY A 28 -5.01 34.43 12.45
C GLY A 28 -4.21 34.33 13.73
N TRP A 29 -4.36 33.21 14.43
CA TRP A 29 -3.37 32.72 15.37
C TRP A 29 -2.17 32.39 14.51
N ASN A 30 -1.36 33.41 14.22
CA ASN A 30 -0.04 33.28 13.60
C ASN A 30 0.94 32.74 14.66
N GLY A 31 0.49 31.71 15.36
CA GLY A 31 1.36 30.81 16.06
C GLY A 31 2.02 30.07 14.93
N TYR A 32 3.32 30.23 14.82
CA TYR A 32 4.16 29.19 14.28
C TYR A 32 3.68 27.91 14.95
N SER A 33 2.80 27.18 14.27
CA SER A 33 2.57 25.80 14.57
C SER A 33 3.93 25.23 14.27
N ASP A 34 4.73 24.97 15.30
CA ASP A 34 5.60 23.81 15.28
C ASP A 34 4.66 22.63 15.01
N ARG A 35 4.23 22.49 13.75
CA ARG A 35 3.69 21.27 13.20
C ARG A 35 4.89 20.36 13.28
N TYR A 36 5.04 19.74 14.44
CA TYR A 36 5.78 18.53 14.57
C TYR A 36 5.11 17.57 13.58
N ASN A 37 5.63 17.55 12.35
CA ASN A 37 5.11 16.73 11.28
C ASN A 37 5.37 15.30 11.71
N ALA A 38 4.39 14.70 12.37
CA ALA A 38 4.46 13.31 12.76
C ALA A 38 4.78 12.52 11.49
N PRO A 39 5.84 11.68 11.50
CA PRO A 39 6.19 10.89 10.34
C PRO A 39 4.96 10.12 9.85
N TYR A 40 4.71 10.12 8.54
CA TYR A 40 3.57 9.44 7.91
C TYR A 40 2.19 10.03 8.24
N ALA A 41 2.14 11.27 8.74
CA ALA A 41 0.88 12.01 8.87
C ALA A 41 0.34 12.47 7.51
N GLN A 42 1.24 12.83 6.59
CA GLN A 42 0.90 13.06 5.20
C GLN A 42 0.72 11.69 4.51
N SER A 43 -0.17 11.67 3.51
CA SER A 43 -0.44 10.47 2.72
C SER A 43 -1.07 10.87 1.41
N ASP A 44 -0.46 11.85 0.74
CA ASP A 44 -0.89 12.17 -0.61
C ASP A 44 -0.50 11.05 -1.59
N PHE A 45 -1.02 11.15 -2.80
CA PHE A 45 -0.89 10.08 -3.79
C PHE A 45 0.57 9.82 -4.15
N ASP A 46 1.33 10.88 -4.38
CA ASP A 46 2.73 10.79 -4.80
C ASP A 46 3.63 10.28 -3.66
N GLU A 47 3.34 10.65 -2.41
CA GLU A 47 4.02 10.13 -1.22
C GLU A 47 3.80 8.62 -1.06
N LEU A 48 2.56 8.13 -1.16
CA LEU A 48 2.29 6.69 -1.03
C LEU A 48 2.95 5.86 -2.14
N LEU A 49 2.96 6.38 -3.37
CA LEU A 49 3.68 5.75 -4.48
C LEU A 49 5.19 5.71 -4.21
N THR A 50 5.75 6.83 -3.78
CA THR A 50 7.18 6.93 -3.44
C THR A 50 7.53 5.99 -2.29
N PHE A 51 6.68 5.90 -1.27
CA PHE A 51 6.83 4.98 -0.16
C PHE A 51 6.79 3.52 -0.62
N GLY A 52 5.83 3.15 -1.48
CA GLY A 52 5.74 1.82 -2.07
C GLY A 52 6.98 1.46 -2.89
N ALA A 53 7.45 2.38 -3.73
CA ALA A 53 8.67 2.21 -4.51
C ALA A 53 9.91 2.03 -3.62
N ASN A 54 10.02 2.82 -2.54
CA ASN A 54 11.09 2.67 -1.57
C ASN A 54 11.03 1.30 -0.86
N MET A 55 9.84 0.89 -0.40
CA MET A 55 9.64 -0.42 0.23
C MET A 55 10.01 -1.57 -0.72
N ALA A 56 9.75 -1.45 -2.02
CA ALA A 56 10.15 -2.45 -3.01
C ALA A 56 11.68 -2.57 -3.18
N ASN A 57 12.40 -1.47 -3.00
CA ASN A 57 13.85 -1.38 -3.28
C ASN A 57 14.75 -1.64 -2.05
N ILE A 58 14.21 -1.65 -0.83
CA ILE A 58 15.00 -1.89 0.39
C ILE A 58 14.95 -3.36 0.84
N PRO A 59 16.00 -3.87 1.53
CA PRO A 59 16.06 -5.25 1.95
C PRO A 59 14.99 -5.60 3.01
N PRO A 60 14.63 -6.89 3.18
CA PRO A 60 13.59 -7.33 4.11
C PRO A 60 13.78 -6.85 5.57
N SER A 61 15.01 -6.81 6.07
CA SER A 61 15.32 -6.33 7.42
C SER A 61 15.00 -4.83 7.59
N SER A 62 15.29 -4.02 6.56
CA SER A 62 14.96 -2.60 6.54
C SER A 62 13.46 -2.37 6.44
N ARG A 63 12.74 -3.14 5.60
CA ARG A 63 11.27 -3.12 5.56
C ARG A 63 10.68 -3.40 6.94
N ALA A 64 11.19 -4.42 7.63
CA ALA A 64 10.71 -4.75 8.96
C ALA A 64 10.93 -3.63 9.98
N LYS A 65 12.04 -2.90 9.88
CA LYS A 65 12.28 -1.72 10.72
C LYS A 65 11.27 -0.60 10.43
N VAL A 66 11.01 -0.29 9.16
CA VAL A 66 10.02 0.71 8.75
C VAL A 66 8.62 0.33 9.24
N CYS A 67 8.21 -0.92 9.04
CA CYS A 67 6.94 -1.45 9.51
C CYS A 67 6.77 -1.33 11.04
N ARG A 68 7.81 -1.62 11.82
CA ARG A 68 7.78 -1.45 13.29
C ARG A 68 7.59 0.02 13.69
N THR A 69 8.23 0.95 12.98
CA THR A 69 8.04 2.38 13.20
C THR A 69 6.59 2.78 12.91
N LEU A 70 6.03 2.35 11.77
CA LEU A 70 4.63 2.63 11.41
C LEU A 70 3.65 2.08 12.44
N LEU A 71 3.84 0.84 12.89
CA LEU A 71 3.00 0.23 13.94
C LEU A 71 3.12 0.95 15.28
N LYS A 72 4.28 1.54 15.60
CA LYS A 72 4.44 2.39 16.77
C LYS A 72 3.65 3.69 16.61
N SER A 73 3.82 4.38 15.46
CA SER A 73 3.08 5.60 15.14
C SER A 73 1.57 5.41 15.14
N GLN A 74 1.07 4.21 14.80
CA GLN A 74 -0.35 3.88 14.83
C GLN A 74 -0.92 3.87 16.26
N LYS A 75 -0.11 3.51 17.26
CA LYS A 75 -0.52 3.54 18.68
C LYS A 75 -0.57 4.96 19.22
N ASP A 76 0.37 5.78 18.75
CA ASP A 76 0.51 7.17 19.19
C ASP A 76 -0.51 8.08 18.46
N SER A 77 -0.88 7.73 17.22
CA SER A 77 -1.86 8.45 16.41
C SER A 77 -2.62 7.51 15.46
N HIS A 78 -3.95 7.53 15.54
CA HIS A 78 -4.82 6.81 14.61
C HIS A 78 -5.04 7.59 13.29
N GLY A 79 -3.97 8.21 12.78
CA GLY A 79 -4.05 9.04 11.58
C GLY A 79 -4.31 8.22 10.32
N THR A 80 -5.15 8.75 9.42
CA THR A 80 -5.40 8.19 8.09
C THR A 80 -4.11 7.86 7.35
N GLY A 81 -3.11 8.75 7.41
CA GLY A 81 -1.85 8.54 6.71
C GLY A 81 -1.07 7.31 7.18
N VAL A 82 -1.07 7.03 8.48
CA VAL A 82 -0.42 5.83 9.02
C VAL A 82 -1.13 4.56 8.54
N GLN A 83 -2.47 4.56 8.48
CA GLN A 83 -3.24 3.41 7.98
C GLN A 83 -2.93 3.13 6.49
N LEU A 84 -2.87 4.19 5.68
CA LEU A 84 -2.54 4.08 4.26
C LEU A 84 -1.10 3.58 4.04
N HIS A 85 -0.15 4.06 4.83
CA HIS A 85 1.24 3.56 4.80
C HIS A 85 1.35 2.10 5.25
N LEU A 86 0.60 1.69 6.28
CA LEU A 86 0.54 0.28 6.72
C LEU A 86 -0.06 -0.63 5.64
N MET A 87 -1.11 -0.17 4.96
CA MET A 87 -1.72 -0.87 3.81
C MET A 87 -0.70 -1.12 2.70
N VAL A 88 0.01 -0.08 2.26
CA VAL A 88 1.06 -0.22 1.24
C VAL A 88 2.19 -1.11 1.76
N GLY A 89 2.67 -0.85 2.99
CA GLY A 89 3.78 -1.57 3.58
C GLY A 89 3.52 -3.08 3.75
N ARG A 90 2.27 -3.46 4.07
CA ARG A 90 1.87 -4.86 4.21
C ARG A 90 1.97 -5.67 2.91
N LEU A 91 1.83 -5.02 1.75
CA LEU A 91 2.05 -5.69 0.46
C LEU A 91 3.51 -6.11 0.26
N PHE A 92 4.45 -5.43 0.93
CA PHE A 92 5.88 -5.69 0.80
C PHE A 92 6.49 -6.43 2.00
N SER A 93 5.84 -6.40 3.17
CA SER A 93 6.33 -7.10 4.36
C SER A 93 5.19 -7.57 5.27
N ASP A 94 5.30 -8.81 5.71
CA ASP A 94 4.44 -9.43 6.70
C ASP A 94 4.60 -8.86 8.13
N THR A 95 5.59 -8.00 8.36
CA THR A 95 5.84 -7.37 9.65
C THR A 95 5.06 -6.06 9.85
N CYS A 96 4.39 -5.55 8.81
CA CYS A 96 3.57 -4.33 8.85
C CYS A 96 2.19 -4.53 9.52
N GLY A 97 2.03 -5.55 10.37
CA GLY A 97 0.78 -5.84 11.09
C GLY A 97 -0.14 -6.82 10.37
N ASP A 98 -1.28 -7.10 10.97
CA ASP A 98 -2.24 -8.10 10.49
C ASP A 98 -3.15 -7.53 9.40
N ILE A 99 -3.38 -8.30 8.32
CA ILE A 99 -4.21 -7.86 7.20
C ILE A 99 -5.63 -7.45 7.65
N PRO A 100 -6.36 -8.22 8.49
CA PRO A 100 -7.70 -7.82 8.90
C PRO A 100 -7.74 -6.46 9.60
N ARG A 101 -6.79 -6.22 10.53
CA ARG A 101 -6.71 -4.94 11.27
C ARG A 101 -6.42 -3.76 10.35
N ILE A 102 -5.58 -3.97 9.33
CA ILE A 102 -5.27 -2.94 8.35
C ILE A 102 -6.49 -2.64 7.49
N LEU A 103 -7.21 -3.66 7.03
CA LEU A 103 -8.45 -3.50 6.26
C LEU A 103 -9.51 -2.75 7.08
N ASP A 104 -9.71 -3.13 8.35
CA ASP A 104 -10.63 -2.42 9.26
C ASP A 104 -10.23 -0.94 9.42
N GLY A 105 -8.93 -0.67 9.53
CA GLY A 105 -8.39 0.68 9.63
C GLY A 105 -8.61 1.51 8.36
N VAL A 106 -8.48 0.90 7.19
CA VAL A 106 -8.71 1.55 5.89
C VAL A 106 -10.21 1.79 5.65
N ASP A 107 -11.06 0.81 5.97
CA ASP A 107 -12.52 0.92 5.83
C ASP A 107 -13.12 1.97 6.78
N SER A 108 -12.43 2.27 7.89
CA SER A 108 -12.81 3.33 8.84
C SER A 108 -12.46 4.74 8.36
N ILE A 109 -11.74 4.90 7.25
CA ILE A 109 -11.36 6.21 6.70
C ILE A 109 -12.60 6.90 6.11
N PRO A 110 -12.98 8.11 6.58
CA PRO A 110 -14.14 8.80 6.02
C PRO A 110 -13.95 9.08 4.52
N PRO A 111 -14.96 8.88 3.66
CA PRO A 111 -14.82 9.05 2.22
C PRO A 111 -14.45 10.49 1.83
N GLY A 112 -14.84 11.48 2.65
CA GLY A 112 -14.46 12.89 2.45
C GLY A 112 -12.98 13.19 2.71
N SER A 113 -12.24 12.31 3.37
CA SER A 113 -10.79 12.49 3.61
C SER A 113 -9.93 12.06 2.41
N LEU A 114 -10.49 11.32 1.45
CA LEU A 114 -9.84 10.90 0.21
C LEU A 114 -10.43 11.68 -0.97
N SER A 115 -10.14 12.97 -1.06
CA SER A 115 -10.71 13.85 -2.10
C SER A 115 -10.10 13.60 -3.49
N ASP A 116 -8.87 13.08 -3.59
CA ASP A 116 -8.23 12.75 -4.87
C ASP A 116 -8.76 11.41 -5.41
N GLU A 117 -9.28 11.44 -6.65
CA GLU A 117 -9.76 10.25 -7.35
C GLU A 117 -8.67 9.20 -7.56
N ARG A 118 -7.44 9.64 -7.82
CA ARG A 118 -6.29 8.74 -8.00
C ARG A 118 -5.95 8.03 -6.69
N MET A 119 -6.06 8.75 -5.57
CA MET A 119 -5.90 8.16 -4.24
C MET A 119 -6.97 7.09 -3.98
N ARG A 120 -8.25 7.39 -4.24
CA ARG A 120 -9.33 6.41 -4.05
C ARG A 120 -9.10 5.14 -4.86
N LYS A 121 -8.67 5.28 -6.12
CA LYS A 121 -8.31 4.13 -6.97
C LYS A 121 -7.14 3.34 -6.41
N LEU A 122 -6.08 4.02 -5.95
CA LEU A 122 -4.91 3.36 -5.34
C LEU A 122 -5.32 2.54 -4.11
N VAL A 123 -6.11 3.16 -3.21
CA VAL A 123 -6.63 2.49 -2.00
C VAL A 123 -7.48 1.29 -2.36
N ALA A 124 -8.38 1.41 -3.34
CA ALA A 124 -9.21 0.29 -3.80
C ALA A 124 -8.36 -0.88 -4.34
N ILE A 125 -7.36 -0.59 -5.18
CA ILE A 125 -6.45 -1.60 -5.75
C ILE A 125 -5.66 -2.31 -4.65
N HIS A 126 -5.07 -1.57 -3.72
CA HIS A 126 -4.27 -2.14 -2.64
C HIS A 126 -5.10 -2.91 -1.62
N THR A 127 -6.30 -2.43 -1.31
CA THR A 127 -7.27 -3.13 -0.45
C THR A 127 -7.65 -4.48 -1.07
N GLU A 128 -7.95 -4.50 -2.37
CA GLU A 128 -8.26 -5.73 -3.10
C GLU A 128 -7.07 -6.71 -3.13
N ALA A 129 -5.85 -6.19 -3.33
CA ALA A 129 -4.64 -7.01 -3.27
C ALA A 129 -4.45 -7.65 -1.87
N LEU A 130 -4.69 -6.89 -0.79
CA LEU A 130 -4.63 -7.42 0.58
C LEU A 130 -5.71 -8.47 0.85
N LYS A 131 -6.95 -8.27 0.38
CA LYS A 131 -8.03 -9.26 0.48
C LYS A 131 -7.63 -10.57 -0.19
N ARG A 132 -7.02 -10.51 -1.38
CA ARG A 132 -6.49 -11.70 -2.07
C ARG A 132 -5.39 -12.37 -1.25
N LEU A 133 -4.41 -11.62 -0.75
CA LEU A 133 -3.34 -12.17 0.10
C LEU A 133 -3.85 -12.85 1.36
N TYR A 134 -4.91 -12.31 1.99
CA TYR A 134 -5.54 -12.91 3.16
C TYR A 134 -6.29 -14.20 2.83
N ASN A 135 -7.00 -14.22 1.71
CA ASN A 135 -7.82 -15.35 1.28
C ASN A 135 -7.01 -16.47 0.60
N VAL A 136 -5.75 -16.22 0.19
CA VAL A 136 -4.89 -17.27 -0.34
C VAL A 136 -4.57 -18.27 0.78
N PRO A 137 -5.06 -19.52 0.70
CA PRO A 137 -4.77 -20.52 1.71
C PRO A 137 -3.26 -20.76 1.72
N ARG A 138 -2.63 -20.74 2.90
CA ARG A 138 -1.20 -21.03 3.12
C ARG A 138 -0.81 -22.49 2.80
N LYS A 139 -1.31 -23.06 1.71
CA LYS A 139 -0.96 -24.39 1.18
C LYS A 139 0.47 -24.47 0.63
N SER A 140 1.24 -23.38 0.65
CA SER A 140 2.66 -23.35 0.28
C SER A 140 3.61 -23.96 1.31
N GLY A 141 3.14 -24.27 2.53
CA GLY A 141 3.98 -24.89 3.57
C GLY A 141 4.46 -26.33 3.29
N SER A 142 3.97 -26.99 2.24
CA SER A 142 4.36 -28.37 1.89
C SER A 142 5.39 -28.48 0.76
N LEU A 143 5.68 -27.40 0.03
CA LEU A 143 6.61 -27.46 -1.11
C LEU A 143 8.02 -26.98 -0.77
N GLU A 144 8.20 -26.06 0.19
CA GLU A 144 9.55 -25.63 0.61
C GLU A 144 10.27 -26.64 1.51
N ARG A 145 9.54 -27.49 2.25
CA ARG A 145 10.18 -28.45 3.16
C ARG A 145 10.75 -29.69 2.48
N LYS A 146 10.45 -29.91 1.18
CA LYS A 146 11.03 -31.02 0.40
C LYS A 146 12.30 -30.67 -0.38
N GLN A 147 12.65 -29.38 -0.51
CA GLN A 147 13.94 -29.00 -1.12
C GLN A 147 15.10 -28.92 -0.11
N LYS A 148 14.82 -28.89 1.20
CA LYS A 148 15.86 -28.86 2.25
C LYS A 148 16.18 -30.24 2.86
N THR A 149 15.67 -31.33 2.29
CA THR A 149 15.93 -32.72 2.75
C THR A 149 16.47 -33.59 1.62
N VAL A 150 17.30 -33.03 0.75
CA VAL A 150 18.16 -33.80 -0.17
C VAL A 150 19.66 -33.51 0.10
N GLN A 151 19.99 -32.65 1.08
CA GLN A 151 21.37 -32.21 1.31
C GLN A 151 21.83 -32.34 2.77
N SER A 152 21.50 -33.44 3.45
CA SER A 152 22.15 -33.77 4.73
C SER A 152 21.96 -35.23 5.15
N VAL A 153 22.51 -36.18 4.40
CA VAL A 153 22.81 -37.55 4.89
C VAL A 153 24.13 -37.99 4.21
N PRO A 154 25.08 -38.59 4.97
CA PRO A 154 26.50 -38.31 4.88
C PRO A 154 27.23 -39.07 3.77
N GLU A 155 28.33 -38.47 3.31
CA GLU A 155 29.36 -39.12 2.52
C GLU A 155 29.84 -40.40 3.20
N SER A 156 29.43 -41.53 2.65
CA SER A 156 30.23 -42.74 2.69
C SER A 156 30.00 -43.53 1.41
N LYS A 157 31.02 -43.47 0.54
CA LYS A 157 31.51 -44.59 -0.27
C LYS A 157 30.58 -45.08 -1.41
N ASP A 158 30.79 -44.54 -2.61
CA ASP A 158 31.28 -45.30 -3.78
C ASP A 158 31.16 -44.48 -5.07
N SER A 159 32.32 -44.08 -5.59
CA SER A 159 32.52 -43.24 -6.76
C SER A 159 32.53 -44.08 -8.04
N THR A 160 31.37 -44.46 -8.57
CA THR A 160 31.31 -44.94 -9.98
C THR A 160 29.95 -44.80 -10.68
N GLY A 161 28.83 -44.66 -9.96
CA GLY A 161 27.48 -44.64 -10.58
C GLY A 161 26.89 -43.27 -10.93
N SER A 162 27.52 -42.15 -10.53
CA SER A 162 26.88 -40.82 -10.63
C SER A 162 26.90 -40.20 -12.03
N LYS A 163 27.85 -40.58 -12.89
CA LYS A 163 28.03 -39.93 -14.22
C LYS A 163 27.00 -40.39 -15.27
N GLU A 164 26.52 -41.63 -15.19
CA GLU A 164 25.49 -42.13 -16.12
C GLU A 164 24.12 -41.48 -15.87
N ASN A 165 23.78 -41.23 -14.60
CA ASN A 165 22.51 -40.57 -14.26
C ASN A 165 22.50 -39.10 -14.69
N GLU A 166 23.63 -38.40 -14.56
CA GLU A 166 23.73 -37.01 -15.00
C GLU A 166 23.65 -36.87 -16.52
N THR A 167 24.35 -37.73 -17.27
CA THR A 167 24.29 -37.73 -18.73
C THR A 167 22.92 -38.12 -19.28
N ARG A 168 22.19 -39.03 -18.62
CA ARG A 168 20.80 -39.35 -18.94
C ARG A 168 19.86 -38.17 -18.69
N LEU A 169 20.02 -37.48 -17.56
CA LEU A 169 19.21 -36.32 -17.19
C LEU A 169 19.46 -35.12 -18.12
N LEU A 170 20.69 -34.92 -18.57
CA LEU A 170 21.04 -33.90 -19.55
C LEU A 170 20.42 -34.18 -20.92
N ARG A 171 20.36 -35.45 -21.34
CA ARG A 171 19.67 -35.85 -22.59
C ARG A 171 18.17 -35.58 -22.52
N GLU A 172 17.52 -35.93 -21.40
CA GLU A 172 16.10 -35.69 -21.20
C GLU A 172 15.76 -34.20 -21.21
N LYS A 173 16.59 -33.35 -20.59
CA LYS A 173 16.42 -31.90 -20.62
C LYS A 173 16.59 -31.30 -22.02
N LEU A 174 17.56 -31.79 -22.79
CA LEU A 174 17.77 -31.33 -24.16
C LEU A 174 16.62 -31.75 -25.09
N GLU A 175 16.05 -32.94 -24.91
CA GLU A 175 14.89 -33.41 -25.65
C GLU A 175 13.62 -32.62 -25.30
N ALA A 176 13.42 -32.30 -24.02
CA ALA A 176 12.32 -31.45 -23.58
C ALA A 176 12.41 -30.03 -24.20
N ILE A 177 13.59 -29.41 -24.21
CA ILE A 177 13.79 -28.09 -24.83
C ILE A 177 13.47 -28.15 -26.33
N ARG A 178 14.01 -29.15 -27.04
CA ARG A 178 13.73 -29.34 -28.47
C ARG A 178 12.25 -29.58 -28.76
N SER A 179 11.54 -30.28 -27.88
CA SER A 179 10.09 -30.49 -28.00
C SER A 179 9.30 -29.19 -27.80
N MET A 180 9.73 -28.33 -26.88
CA MET A 180 9.09 -27.01 -26.67
C MET A 180 9.35 -26.06 -27.84
N GLU A 181 10.56 -26.05 -28.41
CA GLU A 181 10.89 -25.28 -29.61
C GLU A 181 10.02 -25.71 -30.79
N LYS A 182 9.89 -27.03 -31.02
CA LYS A 182 9.02 -27.56 -32.07
C LYS A 182 7.55 -27.15 -31.88
N HIS A 183 7.03 -27.18 -30.66
CA HIS A 183 5.67 -26.72 -30.38
C HIS A 183 5.47 -25.22 -30.60
N LEU A 184 6.50 -24.41 -30.38
CA LEU A 184 6.45 -22.97 -30.64
C LEU A 184 6.47 -22.67 -32.14
N ASP A 185 7.31 -23.37 -32.90
CA ASP A 185 7.36 -23.23 -34.36
C ASP A 185 6.04 -23.67 -35.03
N GLU A 186 5.46 -24.80 -34.63
CA GLU A 186 4.16 -25.28 -35.14
C GLU A 186 2.99 -24.35 -34.77
N SER A 187 3.10 -23.61 -33.65
CA SER A 187 2.09 -22.63 -33.25
C SER A 187 2.17 -21.30 -34.00
N SER A 188 3.29 -21.05 -34.71
CA SER A 188 3.54 -19.82 -35.46
C SER A 188 3.09 -19.89 -36.93
N ASP A 189 3.04 -21.10 -37.50
CA ASP A 189 2.61 -21.36 -38.88
C ASP A 189 1.08 -21.52 -39.03
N ALA A 190 0.31 -21.40 -37.94
CA ALA A 190 -1.15 -21.51 -37.93
C ALA A 190 -1.87 -20.17 -38.18
N LYS A 191 -1.31 -19.29 -39.02
CA LYS A 191 -1.91 -17.99 -39.35
C LYS A 191 -1.81 -17.62 -40.82
#